data_AF-A0A968A7E7-F1
#
_entry.id   AF-A0A968A7E7-F1
#
_cell.length_a   1.000
_cell.length_b   1.000
_cell.length_c   1.000
_cell.angle_alpha   90.00
_cell.angle_beta   90.00
_cell.angle_gamma   90.00
#
_symmetry.space_group_name_H-M   'P 1'
#
loop_
_entity.id
_entity.type
_entity.pdbx_description
1 polymer ?
#
loop_
_entity_poly.entity_id
_entity_poly.type
_entity_poly.pdbx_seq_one_letter_code
_entity_poly.pdbx_strand_id
1 'polypeptide(L)' 'MADDRLLLSIDHGTQSVRAILFDLNGYIAAIHQVQIEAYRSPNPGWAEQSAEYFWKSVCET' A
#
# COMPACT_ATOMS: atom_id res chain seq x y z
N MET A 1 -8.35 19.97 22.41
CA MET A 1 -8.77 18.71 21.78
C MET A 1 -7.71 18.40 20.75
N ALA A 2 -7.09 17.22 20.79
CA ALA A 2 -6.21 16.81 19.71
C ALA A 2 -7.05 16.79 18.42
N ASP A 3 -6.44 17.19 17.31
CA ASP A 3 -7.11 17.18 16.02
C ASP A 3 -7.27 15.72 15.57
N ASP A 4 -8.50 15.21 15.54
CA ASP A 4 -8.81 13.82 15.17
C ASP A 4 -8.69 13.57 13.66
N ARG A 5 -8.30 14.58 12.87
CA ARG A 5 -8.04 14.44 11.44
C ARG A 5 -6.76 13.64 11.20
N LEU A 6 -6.91 12.59 10.39
CA LEU A 6 -5.80 11.76 9.95
C LEU A 6 -5.62 11.89 8.43
N LEU A 7 -4.38 11.72 7.99
CA LEU A 7 -4.02 11.59 6.58
C LEU A 7 -3.78 10.11 6.28
N LEU A 8 -4.47 9.59 5.26
CA LEU A 8 -4.25 8.24 4.76
C LEU A 8 -3.23 8.27 3.62
N SER A 9 -2.13 7.54 3.78
CA SER A 9 -1.20 7.23 2.71
C SER A 9 -1.40 5.79 2.24
N ILE A 10 -1.43 5.61 0.92
CA ILE A 10 -1.39 4.30 0.26
C ILE A 10 -0.07 4.17 -0.48
N ASP A 11 0.70 3.13 -0.16
CA ASP A 11 2.00 2.85 -0.77
C ASP A 11 2.00 1.46 -1.42
N HIS A 12 2.03 1.44 -2.76
CA HIS A 12 2.20 0.23 -3.56
C HIS A 12 3.69 -0.07 -3.75
N GLY A 13 4.24 -0.88 -2.84
CA GLY A 13 5.58 -1.42 -2.97
C GLY A 13 5.63 -2.65 -3.88
N THR A 14 6.85 -3.15 -4.11
CA THR A 14 7.08 -4.34 -4.96
C THR A 14 6.73 -5.67 -4.30
N GLN A 15 6.67 -5.69 -2.97
CA GLN A 15 6.40 -6.89 -2.16
C GLN A 15 5.18 -6.72 -1.25
N SER A 16 4.64 -5.51 -1.12
CA SER A 16 3.44 -5.28 -0.32
C SER A 16 2.74 -3.99 -0.70
N VAL A 17 1.46 -3.92 -0.37
CA VAL A 17 0.69 -2.68 -0.33
C VAL A 17 0.51 -2.28 1.14
N ARG A 18 0.66 -0.99 1.44
CA ARG A 18 0.54 -0.46 2.80
C ARG A 18 -0.48 0.68 2.85
N ALA A 19 -1.31 0.66 3.88
CA ALA A 19 -2.11 1.78 4.33
C ALA A 19 -1.52 2.34 5.63
N ILE A 20 -1.23 3.63 5.66
CA ILE A 20 -0.63 4.29 6.83
C ILE A 20 -1.46 5.52 7.18
N LEU A 21 -1.90 5.60 8.44
CA LEU A 21 -2.55 6.79 8.98
C LEU A 21 -1.51 7.65 9.69
N PHE A 22 -1.45 8.93 9.32
CA PHE A 22 -0.64 9.94 9.97
C PHE A 22 -1.52 10.98 10.65
N ASP A 23 -1.11 11.47 11.81
CA ASP A 23 -1.65 12.72 12.35
C ASP A 23 -1.08 13.94 11.61
N LEU A 24 -1.60 15.13 11.91
CA LEU A 24 -1.15 16.37 11.25
C LEU A 24 0.26 16.83 11.67
N ASN A 25 0.86 16.21 12.68
CA ASN A 25 2.25 16.44 13.07
C ASN A 25 3.22 15.45 12.38
N GLY A 26 2.70 14.49 11.62
CA GLY A 26 3.46 13.47 10.90
C GLY A 26 3.74 12.20 11.73
N TYR A 27 3.12 12.02 12.89
CA TYR A 27 3.22 10.79 13.66
C TYR A 27 2.35 9.69 13.05
N ILE A 28 2.85 8.45 13.03
CA ILE A 28 2.09 7.28 12.58
C ILE A 28 1.07 6.92 13.65
N ALA A 29 -0.21 7.03 13.31
CA ALA A 29 -1.32 6.62 14.16
C ALA A 29 -1.65 5.12 13.98
N ALA A 30 -1.53 4.61 12.75
CA ALA A 30 -1.72 3.19 12.44
C ALA A 30 -1.00 2.80 11.14
N ILE A 31 -0.69 1.51 11.02
CA ILE A 31 -0.15 0.91 9.80
C ILE A 31 -0.76 -0.47 9.59
N HIS A 32 -1.17 -0.75 8.36
CA HIS A 32 -1.52 -2.08 7.90
C HIS A 32 -0.78 -2.41 6.60
N GLN A 33 -0.43 -3.68 6.42
CA GLN A 33 0.37 -4.14 5.30
C GLN A 33 -0.15 -5.47 4.79
N VAL A 34 -0.43 -5.53 3.49
CA VAL A 34 -0.80 -6.76 2.78
C VAL A 34 0.39 -7.17 1.91
N GLN A 35 0.91 -8.38 2.13
CA GLN A 35 1.94 -8.95 1.27
C GLN A 35 1.35 -9.23 -0.11
N ILE A 36 2.11 -8.94 -1.16
CA ILE A 36 1.69 -9.23 -2.53
C ILE A 36 2.62 -10.21 -3.22
N GLU A 37 2.04 -11.00 -4.12
CA GLU A 37 2.80 -11.86 -5.02
C GLU A 37 3.73 -11.02 -5.90
N ALA A 38 4.92 -11.55 -6.14
CA ALA A 38 5.92 -10.91 -6.98
C ALA A 38 5.43 -10.75 -8.43
N TYR A 39 5.98 -9.75 -9.11
CA TYR A 39 5.73 -9.51 -10.53
C TYR A 39 5.99 -10.76 -11.36
N ARG A 40 5.18 -10.94 -12.41
CA ARG A 40 5.37 -11.99 -13.40
C ARG A 40 6.35 -11.50 -14.46
N SER A 41 7.26 -12.38 -14.88
CA SER A 41 8.25 -12.09 -15.92
C SER A 41 8.09 -13.09 -17.07
N PRO A 42 7.09 -12.90 -17.96
CA PRO A 42 6.87 -13.80 -19.07
C PRO A 42 8.02 -13.74 -20.10
N ASN A 43 8.77 -12.64 -20.13
CA ASN A 43 9.93 -12.43 -21.00
C ASN A 43 11.08 -11.79 -20.21
N PRO A 44 12.35 -12.04 -20.60
CA PRO A 44 13.51 -11.41 -19.95
C PRO A 44 13.40 -9.88 -19.91
N GLY A 45 13.59 -9.30 -18.72
CA GLY A 45 13.54 -7.86 -18.48
C GLY A 45 12.13 -7.30 -18.23
N TRP A 46 11.08 -8.11 -18.32
CA TRP A 46 9.71 -7.67 -18.02
C TRP A 46 9.38 -7.89 -16.54
N ALA A 47 8.61 -6.97 -15.97
CA ALA A 47 8.03 -7.09 -14.63
C ALA A 47 6.58 -6.61 -14.68
N GLU A 48 5.64 -7.53 -14.77
CA GLU A 48 4.23 -7.24 -14.99
C GLU A 48 3.37 -7.62 -13.76
N GLN A 49 2.35 -6.81 -13.49
CA GLN A 49 1.35 -7.08 -12.47
C GLN A 49 -0.03 -6.59 -12.93
N SER A 50 -1.08 -7.28 -12.51
CA SER A 50 -2.45 -6.92 -12.86
C SER A 50 -2.91 -5.67 -12.08
N ALA A 51 -3.52 -4.71 -12.76
CA ALA A 51 -4.12 -3.54 -12.12
C ALA A 51 -5.25 -3.93 -11.13
N GLU A 52 -6.06 -4.93 -11.50
CA GLU A 52 -7.11 -5.47 -10.63
C GLU A 52 -6.53 -6.09 -9.35
N TYR A 53 -5.36 -6.71 -9.46
CA TYR A 53 -4.69 -7.29 -8.30
C TYR A 53 -4.20 -6.19 -7.35
N PHE A 54 -3.66 -5.08 -7.86
CA PHE A 54 -3.34 -3.92 -7.03
C PHE A 54 -4.57 -3.33 -6.35
N TRP A 55 -5.69 -3.20 -7.07
CA TRP A 55 -6.94 -2.70 -6.51
C TRP A 55 -7.46 -3.58 -5.36
N LYS A 56 -7.50 -4.89 -5.55
CA LYS A 56 -7.89 -5.82 -4.47
C LYS A 56 -6.96 -5.74 -3.27
N SER A 57 -5.65 -5.69 -3.52
CA SER A 57 -4.64 -5.61 -2.46
C SER A 57 -4.79 -4.36 -1.60
N VAL A 58 -5.12 -3.20 -2.19
CA VAL A 58 -5.38 -1.97 -1.40
C VAL A 58 -6.73 -2.00 -0.68
N CYS A 59 -7.74 -2.69 -1.20
CA CYS A 59 -9.00 -2.89 -0.47
C CYS A 59 -8.85 -3.84 0.73
N GLU A 60 -7.81 -4.67 0.76
CA GLU A 60 -7.46 -5.55 1.88
C GLU A 60 -6.60 -4.86 2.95
N THR A 61 -6.07 -3.66 2.68
CA THR A 61 -5.30 -2.88 3.68
C THR A 61 -6.18 -2.11 4.64
#